data_AF-A0A0D0CNU0-F1
#
_entry.id   AF-A0A0D0CNU0-F1
#
_cell.length_a   1.000
_cell.length_b   1.000
_cell.length_c   1.000
_cell.angle_alpha   90.00
_cell.angle_beta   90.00
_cell.angle_gamma   90.00
#
_symmetry.space_group_name_H-M   'P 1'
#
loop_
_entity.id
_entity.type
_entity.pdbx_description
1 polymer ?
#
loop_
_entity_poly.entity_id
_entity_poly.type
_entity_poly.pdbx_seq_one_letter_code
_entity_poly.pdbx_strand_id
1 'polypeptide(L)'
;LVIMPHNLLIVDYGLGLPGSVHDAYTFQLTWTAKDHEELLGERHWIWADSVYPSETWCIVPFKKPKNGRLTQDQKTFNYFLLKVSYFILF
;
A
#
# COMPACT_ATOMS: atom_id res chain seq x y z
N LEU A 1 8.77 3.14 -1.65
CA LEU A 1 9.07 2.79 -3.05
C LEU A 1 7.83 2.13 -3.63
N VAL A 2 7.40 2.53 -4.82
CA VAL A 2 6.25 1.93 -5.51
C VAL A 2 6.78 1.20 -6.74
N ILE A 3 6.53 -0.10 -6.82
CA ILE A 3 7.05 -0.97 -7.88
C ILE A 3 5.91 -1.70 -8.57
N MET A 4 6.00 -1.74 -9.90
CA MET A 4 5.19 -2.62 -10.73
C MET A 4 5.88 -3.99 -10.87
N PRO A 5 5.40 -5.07 -10.25
CA PRO A 5 6.08 -6.36 -10.25
C PRO A 5 6.07 -7.06 -11.61
N HIS A 6 5.17 -6.70 -12.54
CA HIS A 6 5.12 -7.33 -13.87
C HIS A 6 6.28 -6.90 -14.79
N ASN A 7 6.88 -5.74 -14.55
CA ASN A 7 8.00 -5.20 -15.35
C ASN A 7 9.16 -4.65 -14.48
N LEU A 8 9.03 -4.73 -13.16
CA LEU A 8 9.99 -4.25 -12.15
C LEU A 8 10.28 -2.74 -12.22
N LEU A 9 9.38 -1.96 -12.82
CA LEU A 9 9.54 -0.51 -12.88
C LEU A 9 9.25 0.12 -11.53
N ILE A 10 10.18 0.97 -11.09
CA ILE A 10 9.94 1.93 -10.00
C ILE A 10 9.17 3.09 -10.61
N VAL A 11 7.91 3.24 -10.19
CA VAL A 11 7.01 4.29 -10.71
C VAL A 11 6.97 5.51 -9.80
N ASP A 12 7.30 5.35 -8.52
CA ASP A 12 7.36 6.44 -7.55
C ASP A 12 8.23 6.06 -6.34
N TYR A 13 8.79 7.06 -5.66
CA TYR A 13 9.52 6.89 -4.41
C TYR A 13 9.37 8.12 -3.51
N GLY A 14 9.33 7.88 -2.21
CA GLY A 14 9.34 8.92 -1.19
C GLY A 14 10.70 8.96 -0.49
N LEU A 15 11.14 10.16 -0.12
CA LEU A 15 12.31 10.36 0.73
C LEU A 15 11.85 10.65 2.16
N GLY A 16 12.38 9.90 3.12
CA GLY A 16 12.11 10.12 4.54
C GLY A 16 12.48 11.54 4.97
N LEU A 17 11.59 12.17 5.73
CA LEU A 17 11.87 13.48 6.32
C LEU A 17 12.78 13.35 7.56
N PRO A 18 13.70 14.29 7.79
CA PRO A 18 14.45 14.37 9.04
C PRO A 18 13.49 14.50 10.25
N GLY A 19 13.87 13.92 11.39
CA GLY A 19 13.12 14.07 12.65
C GLY A 19 12.21 12.91 13.05
N SER A 20 12.48 11.68 12.59
CA SER A 20 11.69 10.48 12.94
C SER A 20 10.21 10.61 12.55
N VAL A 21 9.95 11.23 11.40
CA VAL A 21 8.60 11.34 10.85
C VAL A 21 8.12 9.96 10.41
N HIS A 22 6.88 9.62 10.73
CA HIS A 22 6.31 8.32 10.39
C HIS A 22 6.24 8.14 8.87
N ASP A 23 6.59 6.95 8.38
CA ASP A 23 6.56 6.60 6.95
C ASP A 23 5.22 6.91 6.25
N ALA A 24 4.09 6.73 6.94
CA ALA A 24 2.77 7.09 6.44
C ALA A 24 2.63 8.57 6.06
N TYR A 25 3.28 9.46 6.83
CA TYR A 25 3.30 10.89 6.51
C TYR A 25 4.20 11.17 5.31
N THR A 26 5.39 10.55 5.26
CA THR A 26 6.27 10.66 4.10
C THR A 26 5.58 10.16 2.82
N PHE A 27 4.79 9.10 2.91
CA PHE A 27 4.02 8.56 1.80
C PHE A 27 2.98 9.55 1.26
N GLN A 28 2.30 10.30 2.13
CA GLN A 28 1.36 11.35 1.69
C GLN A 28 2.02 12.45 0.84
N LEU A 29 3.35 12.56 0.87
CA LEU A 29 4.09 13.55 0.08
C LEU A 29 4.48 13.06 -1.32
N THR A 30 4.35 11.76 -1.61
CA THR A 30 4.78 11.18 -2.89
C THR A 30 3.78 11.47 -4.01
N TRP A 31 4.20 11.24 -5.26
CA TRP A 31 3.32 11.44 -6.42
C TRP A 31 2.13 10.49 -6.35
N THR A 32 2.36 9.23 -5.98
CA THR A 32 1.31 8.22 -5.81
C THR A 32 0.21 8.69 -4.86
N ALA A 33 0.54 9.30 -3.72
CA ALA A 33 -0.50 9.75 -2.80
C ALA A 33 -1.27 10.98 -3.30
N LYS A 34 -0.61 11.85 -4.06
CA LYS A 34 -1.19 13.10 -4.56
C LYS A 34 -1.98 12.92 -5.85
N ASP A 35 -1.59 11.96 -6.70
CA ASP A 35 -2.09 11.79 -8.06
C ASP A 35 -2.06 10.31 -8.50
N HIS A 36 -2.68 9.47 -7.68
CA HIS A 36 -2.79 8.02 -7.93
C HIS A 36 -3.63 7.71 -9.19
N GLU A 37 -4.58 8.57 -9.55
CA GLU A 37 -5.46 8.33 -10.71
C GLU A 37 -4.67 8.40 -12.02
N GLU A 38 -3.80 9.40 -12.18
CA GLU A 38 -2.91 9.50 -13.34
C GLU A 38 -1.87 8.37 -13.35
N LEU A 39 -1.29 8.05 -12.19
CA LEU A 39 -0.19 7.09 -12.09
C LEU A 39 -0.62 5.62 -12.24
N LEU A 40 -1.73 5.25 -11.60
CA LEU A 40 -2.22 3.86 -11.59
C LEU A 40 -3.20 3.61 -12.73
N GLY A 41 -3.93 4.65 -13.16
CA GLY A 41 -5.05 4.54 -14.07
C GLY A 41 -6.33 4.07 -13.38
N GLU A 42 -7.47 4.24 -14.05
CA GLU A 42 -8.77 3.88 -13.49
C GLU A 42 -8.82 2.40 -13.08
N ARG A 43 -9.32 2.14 -11.85
CA ARG A 43 -9.51 0.80 -11.24
C ARG A 43 -8.23 0.04 -10.87
N HIS A 44 -7.07 0.65 -11.00
CA HIS A 44 -5.85 0.10 -10.45
C HIS A 44 -5.65 0.57 -9.01
N TRP A 45 -4.95 -0.24 -8.24
CA TRP A 45 -4.71 -0.01 -6.84
C TRP A 45 -3.39 -0.64 -6.45
N ILE A 46 -2.81 -0.11 -5.37
CA ILE A 46 -1.57 -0.57 -4.78
C ILE A 46 -1.86 -1.27 -3.47
N TRP A 47 -1.06 -2.28 -3.17
CA TRP A 47 -1.05 -2.87 -1.85
C TRP A 47 -0.01 -2.18 -0.97
N ALA A 48 -0.42 -1.80 0.24
CA ALA A 48 0.44 -1.12 1.21
C ALA A 48 0.47 -1.87 2.55
N ASP A 49 1.51 -1.63 3.35
CA ASP A 49 1.50 -2.06 4.75
C ASP A 49 0.31 -1.41 5.47
N SER A 50 -0.28 -2.16 6.38
CA SER A 50 -1.26 -1.74 7.37
C SER A 50 -0.93 -0.54 8.28
N VAL A 51 0.20 0.15 8.10
CA VAL A 51 0.47 1.47 8.72
C VAL A 51 0.07 2.65 7.82
N TYR A 52 -0.19 2.37 6.54
CA TYR A 52 -0.67 3.34 5.55
C TYR A 52 -2.21 3.45 5.59
N PRO A 53 -2.77 4.56 5.06
CA PRO A 53 -4.22 4.72 4.99
C PRO A 53 -4.86 3.63 4.12
N SER A 54 -6.06 3.21 4.53
CA SER A 54 -6.88 2.27 3.77
C SER A 54 -7.81 3.07 2.85
N GLU A 55 -7.46 3.16 1.57
CA GLU A 55 -8.21 3.90 0.54
C GLU A 55 -8.64 2.96 -0.59
N THR A 56 -9.51 3.41 -1.49
CA THR A 56 -9.95 2.63 -2.66
C THR A 56 -8.81 2.27 -3.61
N TRP A 57 -7.77 3.10 -3.66
CA TRP A 57 -6.56 2.92 -4.47
C TRP A 57 -5.37 2.40 -3.65
N CYS A 58 -5.43 2.41 -2.32
CA CYS A 58 -4.37 1.96 -1.40
C CYS A 58 -4.93 0.90 -0.44
N ILE A 59 -4.78 -0.38 -0.82
CA ILE A 59 -5.37 -1.51 -0.12
C ILE A 59 -4.40 -2.05 0.92
N VAL A 60 -4.84 -2.14 2.17
CA VAL A 60 -4.04 -2.66 3.29
C VAL A 60 -4.59 -4.00 3.78
N PRO A 61 -3.72 -4.94 4.21
CA PRO A 61 -4.18 -6.21 4.77
C PRO A 61 -4.77 -6.00 6.17
N PHE A 62 -5.70 -6.87 6.57
CA PHE A 62 -6.21 -6.87 7.94
C PHE A 62 -5.12 -7.31 8.92
N LYS A 63 -4.81 -6.45 9.89
CA LYS A 63 -3.95 -6.79 11.03
C LYS A 63 -4.69 -7.70 12.01
N LYS A 64 -3.97 -8.68 12.58
CA LYS A 64 -4.50 -9.49 13.68
C LYS A 64 -4.71 -8.59 14.92
N PRO A 65 -5.90 -8.58 15.53
CA PRO A 65 -6.13 -7.82 16.76
C PRO A 65 -5.39 -8.46 17.95
N LYS A 66 -4.94 -7.64 18.92
CA LYS A 66 -4.10 -8.07 20.06
C LYS A 66 -4.65 -9.29 20.81
N ASN A 67 -5.97 -9.35 21.02
CA ASN A 67 -6.64 -10.40 21.79
C ASN A 67 -7.66 -11.19 20.95
N GLY A 68 -7.44 -11.32 19.63
CA GLY A 68 -8.39 -11.98 18.76
C GLY A 68 -7.77 -12.68 17.57
N ARG A 69 -8.63 -13.10 16.66
CA ARG A 69 -8.27 -13.76 15.41
C ARG A 69 -8.92 -13.02 14.25
N LEU A 70 -8.26 -13.03 13.10
CA LEU A 70 -8.90 -12.63 11.86
C LEU A 70 -10.10 -13.54 11.60
N THR A 71 -11.20 -12.97 11.14
CA THR A 71 -12.34 -13.74 10.63
C THR A 71 -11.91 -14.57 9.42
N GLN A 72 -12.70 -15.57 9.05
CA GLN A 72 -12.40 -16.35 7.86
C GLN A 72 -12.35 -15.47 6.60
N ASP A 73 -13.25 -14.49 6.49
CA ASP A 73 -13.29 -13.55 5.38
C ASP A 73 -12.05 -12.66 5.32
N GLN A 74 -11.57 -12.16 6.47
CA GLN A 74 -10.33 -11.37 6.53
C GLN A 74 -9.09 -12.17 6.12
N LYS A 75 -9.05 -13.47 6.49
CA LYS A 75 -7.97 -14.37 6.05
C LYS A 75 -8.04 -14.63 4.55
N THR A 76 -9.23 -14.88 4.03
CA THR A 76 -9.47 -15.08 2.60
C THR A 76 -9.09 -13.83 1.81
N PHE A 77 -9.48 -12.65 2.29
CA PHE A 77 -9.08 -11.37 1.72
C PHE A 77 -7.56 -11.22 1.69
N ASN A 78 -6.89 -11.36 2.83
CA ASN A 78 -5.42 -11.27 2.89
C ASN A 78 -4.75 -12.30 1.97
N TYR A 79 -5.30 -13.51 1.84
CA TYR A 79 -4.76 -14.54 0.95
C TYR A 79 -4.84 -14.15 -0.53
N PHE A 80 -5.96 -13.57 -0.98
CA PHE A 80 -6.07 -13.07 -2.36
C PHE A 80 -5.25 -11.82 -2.58
N LEU A 81 -5.16 -10.95 -1.57
CA LEU A 81 -4.35 -9.74 -1.59
C LEU A 81 -2.86 -10.06 -1.82
N LEU A 82 -2.35 -11.12 -1.18
CA LEU A 82 -0.99 -11.62 -1.39
C LEU A 82 -0.71 -12.14 -2.81
N LYS A 83 -1.75 -12.36 -3.63
CA LYS A 83 -1.61 -12.82 -5.01
C LYS A 83 -1.64 -11.68 -6.04
N VAL A 84 -1.72 -10.42 -5.60
CA VAL A 84 -1.86 -9.27 -6.50
C VAL A 84 -0.52 -8.75 -7.02
N SER A 85 -0.56 -8.27 -8.25
CA SER A 85 0.57 -7.86 -9.09
C SER A 85 0.93 -6.36 -9.01
N TYR A 86 0.71 -5.65 -7.90
CA TYR A 86 1.22 -4.27 -7.68
C TYR A 86 1.62 -4.09 -6.21
N PHE A 87 2.86 -3.64 -5.95
CA PHE A 87 3.47 -3.71 -4.61
C PHE A 87 4.09 -2.36 -4.19
N ILE A 88 3.74 -1.87 -3.00
CA ILE A 88 4.53 -0.83 -2.31
C ILE A 88 5.52 -1.53 -1.38
N LEU A 89 6.79 -1.14 -1.48
CA LEU A 89 7.84 -1.47 -0.52
C LEU A 89 8.29 -0.18 0.15
N PHE A 90 8.10 -0.06 1.46
CA PHE A 90 8.89 0.86 2.30
C PHE A 90 9.36 0.05 3.50
#